data_AF-A0A9D1AQ68-F1
#
_entry.id   AF-A0A9D1AQ68-F1
#
_cell.length_a   1.000
_cell.length_b   1.000
_cell.length_c   1.000
_cell.angle_alpha   90.00
_cell.angle_beta   90.00
_cell.angle_gamma   90.00
#
_symmetry.space_group_name_H-M   'P 1'
#
loop_
_entity.id
_entity.type
_entity.pdbx_description
1 polymer ?
#
loop_
_entity_poly.entity_id
_entity_poly.type
_entity_poly.pdbx_seq_one_letter_code
_entity_poly.pdbx_strand_id
1 'polypeptide(L)'
;MATMTQVKTGLVRFVDNDILPHLPTGKKVALGIYVALAANNLEAKAMQYIHHPAVSVLEVVDSNGNVDVDKVYQAAVPMFNAGQKVPIQIPMIGEYMMDMTDVEKIYKYIKEA
;
A
#
# COMPACT_ATOMS: atom_id res chain seq x y z
N MET A 1 11.77 -9.20 4.47
CA MET A 1 11.67 -8.91 3.01
C MET A 1 10.41 -9.50 2.43
N ALA A 2 9.73 -8.74 1.57
CA ALA A 2 8.60 -9.18 0.75
C ALA A 2 8.88 -8.81 -0.71
N THR A 3 8.54 -9.70 -1.64
CA THR A 3 8.68 -9.41 -3.08
C THR A 3 7.71 -8.30 -3.50
N MET A 4 8.01 -7.64 -4.62
CA MET A 4 7.08 -6.65 -5.19
C MET A 4 5.70 -7.26 -5.49
N THR A 5 5.66 -8.54 -5.87
CA THR A 5 4.42 -9.31 -6.06
C THR A 5 3.63 -9.47 -4.76
N GLN A 6 4.30 -9.76 -3.64
CA GLN A 6 3.65 -9.84 -2.32
C GLN A 6 3.12 -8.48 -1.88
N VAL A 7 3.91 -7.41 -2.06
CA VAL A 7 3.48 -6.03 -1.76
C VAL A 7 2.25 -5.66 -2.58
N LYS A 8 2.29 -5.89 -3.90
CA LYS A 8 1.16 -5.68 -4.80
C LYS A 8 -0.08 -6.45 -4.33
N THR A 9 0.07 -7.74 -4.08
CA THR A 9 -1.04 -8.62 -3.69
C THR A 9 -1.66 -8.17 -2.37
N GLY A 10 -0.84 -7.82 -1.39
CA GLY A 10 -1.33 -7.33 -0.10
C GLY A 10 -2.11 -6.02 -0.21
N LEU A 11 -1.61 -5.07 -1.01
CA LEU A 11 -2.32 -3.79 -1.28
C LEU A 11 -3.65 -4.01 -2.01
N VAL A 12 -3.67 -4.91 -3.00
CA VAL A 12 -4.91 -5.27 -3.72
C VAL A 12 -5.91 -5.92 -2.77
N ARG A 13 -5.48 -6.86 -1.92
CA ARG A 13 -6.34 -7.51 -0.91
C ARG A 13 -6.93 -6.50 0.08
N PHE A 14 -6.15 -5.49 0.50
CA PHE A 14 -6.66 -4.42 1.35
C PHE A 14 -7.76 -3.62 0.64
N VAL A 15 -7.54 -3.22 -0.62
CA VAL A 15 -8.58 -2.51 -1.37
C VAL A 15 -9.84 -3.36 -1.52
N ASP A 16 -9.69 -4.63 -1.90
CA ASP A 16 -10.83 -5.51 -2.16
C ASP A 16 -11.66 -5.83 -0.92
N ASN A 17 -11.01 -6.00 0.23
CA ASN A 17 -11.66 -6.42 1.48
C ASN A 17 -12.09 -5.26 2.38
N ASP A 18 -11.35 -4.15 2.37
CA ASP A 18 -11.54 -3.07 3.35
C ASP A 18 -12.05 -1.78 2.71
N ILE A 19 -11.79 -1.53 1.43
CA ILE A 19 -12.20 -0.28 0.78
C ILE A 19 -13.44 -0.50 -0.09
N LEU A 20 -13.37 -1.40 -1.08
CA LEU A 20 -14.43 -1.63 -2.06
C LEU A 20 -15.81 -1.98 -1.47
N PRO A 21 -15.94 -2.77 -0.40
CA PRO A 21 -17.26 -3.13 0.15
C PRO A 21 -18.03 -1.94 0.72
N HIS A 22 -17.33 -0.87 1.09
CA HIS A 22 -17.91 0.32 1.72
C HIS A 22 -18.26 1.42 0.71
N LEU A 23 -18.06 1.18 -0.59
CA LEU A 23 -18.30 2.16 -1.65
C LEU A 23 -19.63 1.94 -2.38
N PRO A 24 -20.27 3.02 -2.85
CA PRO A 24 -21.36 2.92 -3.82
C PRO A 24 -20.92 2.17 -5.08
N THR A 25 -21.83 1.41 -5.71
CA THR A 25 -21.54 0.51 -6.84
C THR A 25 -20.72 1.16 -7.96
N GLY A 26 -21.06 2.37 -8.39
CA GLY A 26 -20.32 3.06 -9.44
C GLY A 26 -18.87 3.39 -9.07
N LYS A 27 -18.64 3.88 -7.84
CA LYS A 27 -17.29 4.16 -7.32
C LYS A 27 -16.49 2.88 -7.11
N LYS A 28 -17.15 1.80 -6.66
CA LYS A 28 -16.56 0.48 -6.49
C LYS A 28 -15.98 -0.05 -7.81
N VAL A 29 -16.77 -0.01 -8.89
CA VAL A 29 -16.32 -0.44 -10.22
C VAL A 29 -15.15 0.42 -10.71
N ALA A 30 -15.26 1.74 -10.60
CA ALA A 30 -14.21 2.65 -11.03
C ALA A 30 -12.88 2.42 -10.29
N LEU A 31 -12.92 2.28 -8.96
CA LEU A 31 -11.73 2.02 -8.15
C LEU A 31 -11.14 0.64 -8.44
N GLY A 32 -11.97 -0.40 -8.59
CA GLY A 32 -11.50 -1.74 -8.95
C GLY A 32 -10.74 -1.77 -10.28
N ILE A 33 -11.26 -1.10 -11.31
CA ILE A 33 -10.56 -0.96 -12.60
C ILE A 33 -9.23 -0.22 -12.43
N TYR A 34 -9.25 0.90 -11.70
CA TYR A 34 -8.03 1.67 -11.44
C TYR A 34 -6.96 0.84 -10.75
N VAL A 35 -7.31 0.11 -9.69
CA VAL A 35 -6.36 -0.72 -8.94
C VAL A 35 -5.81 -1.86 -9.79
N ALA A 36 -6.65 -2.53 -10.59
CA ALA A 36 -6.18 -3.57 -11.50
C ALA A 36 -5.13 -3.03 -12.50
N LEU A 37 -5.38 -1.85 -13.08
CA LEU A 37 -4.44 -1.21 -14.01
C LEU A 37 -3.16 -0.74 -13.29
N ALA A 38 -3.28 -0.10 -12.12
CA ALA A 38 -2.14 0.36 -11.35
C ALA A 38 -1.24 -0.80 -10.92
N ALA A 39 -1.84 -1.89 -10.46
CA ALA A 39 -1.13 -3.09 -10.00
C ALA A 39 -0.36 -3.78 -11.15
N ASN A 40 -0.82 -3.70 -12.39
CA ASN A 40 -0.09 -4.22 -13.56
C ASN A 40 1.13 -3.36 -13.94
N ASN A 41 1.14 -2.09 -13.54
CA ASN A 41 2.22 -1.16 -13.84
C ASN A 41 3.15 -0.88 -12.64
N LEU A 42 2.79 -1.38 -11.45
CA LEU A 42 3.43 -1.02 -10.19
C LEU A 42 4.91 -1.40 -10.16
N GLU A 43 5.26 -2.61 -10.59
CA GLU A 43 6.64 -3.11 -10.53
C GLU A 43 7.58 -2.27 -11.41
N ALA A 44 7.23 -2.08 -12.68
CA ALA A 44 8.02 -1.29 -13.61
C ALA A 44 8.21 0.16 -13.14
N LYS A 45 7.18 0.77 -12.54
CA LYS A 45 7.27 2.13 -11.98
C LYS A 45 8.06 2.16 -10.68
N ALA A 46 7.85 1.21 -9.78
CA ALA A 46 8.56 1.14 -8.50
C ALA A 46 10.07 1.06 -8.72
N MET A 47 10.52 0.24 -9.68
CA MET A 47 11.94 0.13 -10.04
C MET A 47 12.55 1.46 -10.51
N GLN A 48 11.78 2.33 -11.17
CA GLN A 48 12.27 3.66 -11.56
C GLN A 48 12.51 4.57 -10.35
N TYR A 49 11.71 4.43 -9.29
CA TYR A 49 11.82 5.25 -8.08
C TYR A 49 12.82 4.71 -7.06
N ILE A 50 13.07 3.40 -7.02
CA ILE A 50 14.03 2.78 -6.07
C ILE A 50 15.45 3.33 -6.27
N HIS A 51 15.80 3.66 -7.51
CA HIS A 51 17.10 4.28 -7.83
C HIS A 51 17.19 5.78 -7.52
N HIS A 52 16.09 6.41 -7.09
CA HIS A 52 16.10 7.81 -6.71
C HIS A 52 16.84 7.98 -5.36
N PRO A 53 17.78 8.94 -5.22
CA PRO A 53 18.58 9.11 -4.01
C PRO A 53 17.75 9.25 -2.71
N ALA A 54 16.58 9.88 -2.80
CA ALA A 54 15.68 10.04 -1.66
C ALA A 54 15.07 8.70 -1.17
N VAL A 55 14.92 7.71 -2.06
CA VAL A 55 14.39 6.38 -1.72
C VAL A 55 15.51 5.46 -1.25
N SER A 56 16.69 5.54 -1.86
CA SER A 56 17.83 4.68 -1.50
C SER A 56 18.29 4.89 -0.05
N VAL A 57 18.26 6.14 0.44
CA VAL A 57 18.62 6.47 1.84
C VAL A 57 17.71 5.78 2.87
N LEU A 58 16.49 5.41 2.48
CA LEU A 58 15.57 4.71 3.39
C LEU A 58 16.01 3.27 3.67
N GLU A 59 16.82 2.68 2.77
CA GLU A 59 17.28 1.29 2.85
C GLU A 59 16.11 0.32 3.13
N VAL A 60 14.98 0.53 2.45
CA VAL A 60 13.78 -0.30 2.56
C VAL A 60 13.60 -1.21 1.35
N VAL A 61 14.49 -1.12 0.34
CA VAL A 61 14.47 -1.99 -0.84
C VAL A 61 15.86 -2.58 -1.07
N ASP A 62 15.94 -3.89 -1.28
CA ASP A 62 17.19 -4.58 -1.59
C ASP A 62 17.57 -4.53 -3.08
N SER A 63 18.74 -5.10 -3.39
CA SER A 63 19.25 -5.20 -4.77
C SER A 63 18.36 -6.01 -5.72
N ASN A 64 17.47 -6.85 -5.19
CA ASN A 64 16.54 -7.67 -5.95
C ASN A 64 15.17 -6.99 -6.10
N GLY A 65 15.01 -5.75 -5.60
CA GLY A 65 13.74 -5.02 -5.62
C GLY A 65 12.73 -5.49 -4.58
N ASN A 66 13.14 -6.30 -3.60
CA ASN A 66 12.27 -6.71 -2.49
C ASN A 66 12.21 -5.62 -1.44
N VAL A 67 11.04 -5.47 -0.83
CA VAL A 67 10.76 -4.43 0.16
C VAL A 67 10.91 -5.00 1.57
N ASP A 68 11.60 -4.28 2.45
CA ASP A 68 11.61 -4.54 3.88
C ASP A 68 10.33 -4.00 4.53
N VAL A 69 9.25 -4.75 4.34
CA VAL A 69 7.91 -4.40 4.84
C VAL A 69 7.87 -4.39 6.39
N ASP A 70 8.73 -5.16 7.05
CA ASP A 70 8.85 -5.16 8.50
C ASP A 70 9.44 -3.81 8.97
N LYS A 71 10.50 -3.32 8.31
CA LYS A 71 11.09 -2.00 8.58
C LYS A 71 10.11 -0.85 8.31
N VAL A 72 9.38 -0.90 7.20
CA VAL A 72 8.33 0.10 6.88
C VAL A 72 7.24 0.10 7.94
N TYR A 73 6.76 -1.07 8.37
CA TYR A 73 5.75 -1.20 9.41
C TYR A 73 6.22 -0.60 10.74
N GLN A 74 7.43 -0.94 11.20
CA GLN A 74 7.98 -0.39 12.45
C GLN A 74 8.14 1.13 12.41
N ALA A 75 8.49 1.71 11.27
CA ALA A 75 8.57 3.15 11.09
C ALA A 75 7.18 3.82 11.05
N ALA A 76 6.14 3.11 10.58
CA ALA A 76 4.78 3.62 10.51
C ALA A 76 4.08 3.66 11.87
N VAL A 77 4.25 2.64 12.72
CA VAL A 77 3.62 2.51 14.05
C VAL A 77 3.58 3.84 14.85
N PRO A 78 4.70 4.53 15.11
CA PRO A 78 4.69 5.75 15.92
C PRO A 78 3.85 6.90 15.32
N MET A 79 3.58 6.89 14.02
CA MET A 79 2.76 7.90 13.35
C MET A 79 1.26 7.72 13.61
N PHE A 80 0.83 6.55 14.10
CA PHE A 80 -0.58 6.23 14.37
C PHE A 80 -0.88 5.93 15.85
N ASN A 81 0.16 5.86 16.71
CA ASN A 81 0.08 5.42 18.12
C ASN A 81 -0.89 6.20 19.02
N ALA A 82 -1.31 7.42 18.67
CA ALA A 82 -2.25 8.23 19.45
C ALA A 82 -3.72 8.08 19.01
N GLY A 83 -4.05 7.06 18.21
CA GLY A 83 -5.36 6.94 17.57
C GLY A 83 -5.58 8.00 16.48
N GLN A 84 -4.48 8.59 15.99
CA GLN A 84 -4.51 9.56 14.91
C GLN A 84 -4.96 8.88 13.62
N LYS A 85 -5.92 9.50 12.94
CA LYS A 85 -6.29 9.14 11.59
C LYS A 85 -5.62 10.08 10.62
N VAL A 86 -4.89 9.52 9.66
CA VAL A 86 -4.17 10.28 8.64
C VAL A 86 -5.06 10.37 7.39
N PRO A 87 -5.43 11.58 6.95
CA PRO A 87 -6.16 11.72 5.69
C PRO A 87 -5.23 11.38 4.52
N ILE A 88 -5.62 10.39 3.73
CA ILE A 88 -4.96 10.06 2.47
C ILE A 88 -5.93 10.25 1.31
N GLN A 89 -5.42 10.77 0.20
CA GLN A 89 -6.22 10.96 -1.00
C GLN A 89 -6.23 9.66 -1.81
N ILE A 90 -7.40 9.02 -1.92
CA ILE A 90 -7.59 7.86 -2.80
C ILE A 90 -8.27 8.31 -4.10
N PRO A 91 -7.72 7.95 -5.28
CA PRO A 91 -8.34 8.22 -6.57
C PRO A 91 -9.80 7.75 -6.62
N MET A 92 -10.66 8.52 -7.31
CA MET A 92 -12.10 8.25 -7.52
C MET A 92 -13.00 8.30 -6.27
N ILE A 93 -12.47 8.19 -5.05
CA ILE A 93 -13.30 8.11 -3.84
C ILE A 93 -13.16 9.30 -2.90
N GLY A 94 -12.01 10.00 -2.91
CA GLY A 94 -11.80 11.19 -2.08
C GLY A 94 -10.82 10.92 -0.93
N GLU A 95 -11.01 11.67 0.14
CA GLU A 95 -10.27 11.50 1.39
C GLU A 95 -10.65 10.19 2.08
N TYR A 96 -9.65 9.43 2.51
CA TYR A 96 -9.78 8.24 3.33
C TYR A 96 -8.99 8.44 4.62
N MET A 97 -9.65 8.24 5.76
CA MET A 97 -9.06 8.43 7.08
C MET A 97 -8.37 7.13 7.51
N MET A 98 -7.12 6.97 7.12
CA MET A 98 -6.30 5.80 7.44
C MET A 98 -5.98 5.76 8.93
N ASP A 99 -6.12 4.60 9.57
CA ASP A 99 -5.72 4.38 10.96
C ASP A 99 -4.76 3.20 11.12
N MET A 100 -4.34 2.92 12.37
CA MET A 100 -3.39 1.84 12.65
C MET A 100 -3.92 0.47 12.22
N THR A 101 -5.24 0.23 12.32
CA THR A 101 -5.86 -1.05 11.91
C THR A 101 -5.63 -1.30 10.43
N ASP A 102 -5.69 -0.25 9.61
CA ASP A 102 -5.43 -0.35 8.17
C ASP A 102 -3.96 -0.71 7.90
N VAL A 103 -3.03 -0.07 8.63
CA VAL A 103 -1.59 -0.38 8.53
C VAL A 103 -1.33 -1.84 8.90
N GLU A 104 -1.95 -2.34 9.98
CA GLU A 104 -1.84 -3.73 10.40
C GLU A 104 -2.40 -4.71 9.36
N LYS A 105 -3.55 -4.39 8.77
CA LYS A 105 -4.17 -5.21 7.72
C LYS A 105 -3.31 -5.26 6.47
N ILE A 106 -2.81 -4.12 5.99
CA ILE A 106 -1.91 -4.06 4.83
C ILE A 106 -0.67 -4.90 5.10
N TYR A 107 -0.02 -4.69 6.26
CA TYR A 107 1.15 -5.47 6.67
C TYR A 107 0.84 -6.97 6.66
N LYS A 108 -0.25 -7.39 7.31
CA LYS A 108 -0.70 -8.78 7.34
C LYS A 108 -0.94 -9.36 5.95
N TYR A 109 -1.68 -8.64 5.09
CA TYR A 109 -1.99 -9.14 3.75
C TYR A 109 -0.76 -9.27 2.86
N ILE A 110 0.26 -8.43 3.04
CA ILE A 110 1.53 -8.57 2.33
C ILE A 110 2.30 -9.80 2.84
N LYS A 111 2.29 -10.08 4.15
CA LYS A 111 2.98 -11.23 4.75
C LYS A 111 2.32 -12.57 4.42
N GLU A 112 1.01 -12.57 4.18
CA GLU A 112 0.23 -13.76 3.79
C GLU A 112 0.19 -14.02 2.28
N ALA A 113 0.63 -13.06 1.46
CA ALA A 113 0.72 -13.20 0.01
C ALA A 113 1.96 -14.01 -0.40
#